data_AF-A0A160HX08-F1
#
_entry.id   AF-A0A160HX08-F1
#
_cell.length_a   1.000
_cell.length_b   1.000
_cell.length_c   1.000
_cell.angle_alpha   90.00
_cell.angle_beta   90.00
_cell.angle_gamma   90.00
#
_symmetry.space_group_name_H-M   'P 1'
#
loop_
_entity.id
_entity.type
_entity.pdbx_description
1 polymer ?
#
loop_
_entity_poly.entity_id
_entity_poly.type
_entity_poly.pdbx_seq_one_letter_code
_entity_poly.pdbx_strand_id
1 'polypeptide(L)'
;MTAPLPFEWDGEAMRVLPGFQRQADQLFTIGERYRLAPVEERSGASHRHFFAAVNEAWANLPEELAAHYPTAEHLRARALIEAGYCTIADYVCSSRAEAVRWAANLRAEASEYALVVISETVVRVFKPKSQSVKAMGREEFQASKDAVFTALAKMIGLTTAELQNHAEAA
;
A
#
# COMPACT_ATOMS: atom_id res chain seq x y z
N MET A 1 13.75 -12.89 8.66
CA MET A 1 13.54 -13.55 7.35
C MET A 1 14.70 -13.16 6.47
N THR A 2 15.44 -14.13 5.94
CA THR A 2 16.58 -13.88 5.05
C THR A 2 16.05 -13.52 3.67
N ALA A 3 16.56 -12.44 3.07
CA ALA A 3 16.18 -12.04 1.72
C ALA A 3 16.58 -13.13 0.70
N PRO A 4 15.82 -13.30 -0.40
CA PRO A 4 16.22 -14.19 -1.49
C PRO A 4 17.62 -13.85 -2.01
N LEU A 5 18.42 -14.87 -2.31
CA LEU A 5 19.73 -14.69 -2.94
C LEU A 5 19.56 -14.60 -4.46
N PRO A 6 20.29 -13.69 -5.15
CA PRO A 6 20.24 -13.61 -6.60
C PRO A 6 21.08 -14.73 -7.23
N PHE A 7 20.48 -15.38 -8.22
CA PHE A 7 21.11 -16.39 -9.07
C PHE A 7 21.01 -15.99 -10.54
N GLU A 8 22.02 -16.37 -11.32
CA GLU A 8 22.04 -16.30 -12.77
C GLU A 8 21.68 -17.66 -13.35
N TRP A 9 20.81 -17.69 -14.35
CA TRP A 9 20.52 -18.88 -15.15
C TRP A 9 21.41 -18.87 -16.39
N ASP A 10 22.36 -19.80 -16.50
CA ASP A 10 23.29 -19.89 -17.64
C ASP A 10 22.81 -20.81 -18.77
N GLY A 11 21.61 -21.39 -18.64
CA GLY A 11 21.06 -22.39 -19.57
C GLY A 11 21.20 -23.84 -19.09
N GLU A 12 22.03 -24.10 -18.08
CA GLU A 12 22.28 -25.44 -17.55
C GLU A 12 22.05 -25.50 -16.03
N ALA A 13 22.50 -24.47 -15.30
CA ALA A 13 22.42 -24.39 -13.84
C ALA A 13 22.12 -22.98 -13.34
N MET A 14 21.57 -22.91 -12.13
CA MET A 14 21.49 -21.65 -11.37
C MET A 14 22.83 -21.41 -10.67
N ARG A 15 23.53 -20.32 -11.01
CA ARG A 15 24.80 -19.92 -10.40
C ARG A 15 24.60 -18.74 -9.47
N VAL A 16 25.14 -18.81 -8.26
CA VAL A 16 25.07 -17.66 -7.35
C VAL A 16 26.00 -16.55 -7.82
N LEU A 17 25.54 -15.30 -7.73
CA LEU A 17 26.36 -14.16 -8.13
C LEU A 17 27.61 -14.01 -7.24
N PRO A 18 28.75 -13.49 -7.76
CA PRO A 18 30.02 -13.46 -7.03
C PRO A 18 29.98 -12.81 -5.63
N GLY A 19 29.17 -11.75 -5.45
CA GLY A 19 29.03 -11.05 -4.17
C GLY A 19 28.27 -11.82 -3.09
N PHE A 20 27.64 -12.94 -3.44
CA PHE A 20 26.68 -13.65 -2.60
C PHE A 20 27.13 -15.07 -2.22
N GLN A 21 28.32 -15.51 -2.66
CA GLN A 21 28.85 -16.86 -2.42
C GLN A 21 28.89 -17.23 -0.93
N ARG A 22 29.42 -16.34 -0.07
CA ARG A 22 29.50 -16.60 1.38
C ARG A 22 28.12 -16.80 2.02
N GLN A 23 27.10 -16.07 1.55
CA GLN A 23 25.74 -16.26 2.05
C GLN A 23 25.12 -17.56 1.52
N ALA A 24 25.44 -17.93 0.27
CA ALA A 24 25.00 -19.19 -0.30
C ALA A 24 25.54 -20.39 0.49
N ASP A 25 26.83 -20.37 0.84
CA ASP A 25 27.47 -21.44 1.63
C ASP A 25 26.90 -21.57 3.06
N GLN A 26 26.32 -20.49 3.59
CA GLN A 26 25.64 -20.50 4.89
C GLN A 26 24.21 -21.02 4.81
N LEU A 27 23.56 -20.90 3.65
CA LEU A 27 22.14 -21.18 3.46
C LEU A 27 21.87 -22.51 2.75
N PHE A 28 22.82 -23.00 1.96
CA PHE A 28 22.67 -24.19 1.13
C PHE A 28 23.76 -25.22 1.40
N THR A 29 23.37 -26.48 1.43
CA THR A 29 24.24 -27.64 1.63
C THR A 29 24.52 -28.31 0.30
N ILE A 30 25.80 -28.62 0.05
CA ILE A 30 26.23 -29.34 -1.15
C ILE A 30 25.53 -30.71 -1.21
N GLY A 31 24.86 -30.99 -2.32
CA GLY A 31 24.15 -32.26 -2.57
C GLY A 31 22.69 -32.29 -2.12
N GLU A 32 22.20 -31.26 -1.41
CA GLU A 32 20.77 -31.14 -1.10
C GLU A 32 19.96 -30.63 -2.30
N ARG A 33 18.67 -31.00 -2.32
CA ARG A 33 17.72 -30.57 -3.36
C ARG A 33 16.83 -29.48 -2.80
N TYR A 34 16.86 -28.30 -3.42
CA TYR A 34 16.01 -27.17 -3.08
C TYR A 34 14.95 -26.94 -4.16
N ARG A 35 13.75 -26.51 -3.74
CA ARG A 35 12.74 -26.02 -4.67
C ARG A 35 13.05 -24.56 -4.98
N LEU A 36 13.14 -24.23 -6.27
CA LEU A 36 13.38 -22.89 -6.75
C LEU A 36 12.13 -22.37 -7.43
N ALA A 37 11.83 -21.10 -7.22
CA ALA A 37 10.79 -20.38 -7.94
C ALA A 37 11.36 -18.99 -8.32
N PRO A 38 11.05 -18.47 -9.52
CA PRO A 38 11.39 -17.10 -9.86
C PRO A 38 10.77 -16.16 -8.83
N VAL A 39 11.59 -15.28 -8.27
CA VAL A 39 11.11 -14.20 -7.41
C VAL A 39 10.81 -13.02 -8.32
N GLU A 40 9.53 -12.71 -8.50
CA GLU A 40 9.13 -11.42 -9.08
C GLU A 40 9.42 -10.33 -8.05
N GLU A 41 10.67 -9.88 -7.99
CA GLU A 41 10.99 -8.66 -7.27
C GLU A 41 10.24 -7.51 -7.95
N ARG A 42 9.19 -7.01 -7.29
CA ARG A 42 8.74 -5.65 -7.56
C ARG A 42 9.97 -4.76 -7.38
N SER A 43 10.21 -3.82 -8.30
CA SER A 43 11.33 -2.91 -8.13
C SER A 43 11.11 -2.16 -6.81
N GLY A 44 12.03 -2.32 -5.85
CA GLY A 44 12.00 -1.52 -4.63
C GLY A 44 11.97 -0.02 -4.94
N ALA A 45 12.48 0.35 -6.11
CA ALA A 45 12.35 1.67 -6.71
C ALA A 45 10.89 2.12 -6.89
N SER A 46 10.00 1.32 -7.50
CA SER A 46 8.58 1.69 -7.69
C SER A 46 7.86 1.89 -6.36
N HIS A 47 8.16 1.05 -5.36
CA HIS A 47 7.58 1.21 -4.03
C HIS A 47 8.11 2.47 -3.34
N ARG A 48 9.43 2.71 -3.34
CA ARG A 48 10.02 3.93 -2.77
C ARG A 48 9.47 5.18 -3.45
N HIS A 49 9.39 5.17 -4.78
CA HIS A 49 8.82 6.25 -5.57
C HIS A 49 7.36 6.53 -5.19
N PHE A 50 6.53 5.50 -5.07
CA PHE A 50 5.13 5.67 -4.63
C PHE A 50 5.04 6.37 -3.27
N PHE A 51 5.76 5.90 -2.25
CA PHE A 51 5.72 6.52 -0.92
C PHE A 51 6.33 7.93 -0.91
N ALA A 52 7.36 8.19 -1.73
CA ALA A 52 7.92 9.53 -1.90
C ALA A 52 6.90 10.50 -2.52
N ALA A 53 6.23 10.10 -3.61
CA ALA A 53 5.22 10.92 -4.28
C ALA A 53 4.01 11.21 -3.37
N VAL A 54 3.57 10.24 -2.57
CA VAL A 54 2.51 10.45 -1.58
C VAL A 54 2.94 11.44 -0.50
N ASN A 55 4.19 11.35 -0.02
CA ASN A 55 4.72 12.27 0.97
C ASN A 55 4.86 13.69 0.41
N GLU A 56 5.31 13.83 -0.84
CA GLU A 56 5.37 15.11 -1.54
C GLU A 56 3.99 15.72 -1.72
N ALA A 57 2.99 14.94 -2.15
CA ALA A 57 1.61 15.38 -2.25
C ALA A 57 1.06 15.85 -0.89
N TRP A 58 1.38 15.13 0.19
CA TRP A 58 1.00 15.52 1.55
C TRP A 58 1.67 16.83 2.00
N ALA A 59 2.96 17.01 1.70
CA ALA A 59 3.70 18.21 2.05
C ALA A 59 3.20 19.47 1.32
N ASN A 60 2.55 19.30 0.17
CA ASN A 60 1.99 20.37 -0.64
C ASN A 60 0.46 20.48 -0.53
N LEU A 61 -0.16 19.87 0.50
CA LEU A 61 -1.60 20.00 0.71
C LEU A 61 -2.00 21.45 1.02
N PRO A 62 -3.15 21.91 0.51
CA PRO A 62 -3.81 23.11 1.01
C PRO A 62 -4.00 23.05 2.53
N GLU A 63 -3.84 24.18 3.21
CA GLU A 63 -3.89 24.26 4.68
C GLU A 63 -5.21 23.71 5.25
N GLU A 64 -6.32 23.92 4.55
CA GLU A 64 -7.63 23.38 4.96
C GLU A 64 -7.66 21.84 4.95
N LEU A 65 -6.95 21.21 4.00
CA LEU A 65 -6.87 19.75 3.90
C LEU A 65 -5.80 19.17 4.83
N ALA A 66 -4.71 19.90 5.06
CA ALA A 66 -3.62 19.47 5.95
C ALA A 66 -4.13 19.17 7.37
N ALA A 67 -5.11 19.93 7.87
CA ALA A 67 -5.75 19.69 9.17
C ALA A 67 -6.47 18.32 9.26
N HIS A 68 -6.93 17.78 8.14
CA HIS A 68 -7.62 16.49 8.08
C HIS A 68 -6.67 15.29 7.90
N TYR A 69 -5.41 15.52 7.49
CA TYR A 69 -4.43 14.48 7.24
C TYR A 69 -3.15 14.75 8.04
N PRO A 70 -3.08 14.30 9.30
CA PRO A 70 -1.94 14.56 10.17
C PRO A 70 -0.61 14.03 9.63
N THR A 71 -0.64 12.97 8.82
CA THR A 71 0.55 12.38 8.20
C THR A 71 0.27 11.96 6.76
N ALA A 72 1.34 11.77 5.97
CA ALA A 72 1.23 11.22 4.62
C ALA A 72 0.52 9.85 4.59
N GLU A 73 0.63 9.06 5.67
CA GLU A 73 -0.04 7.77 5.79
C GLU A 73 -1.55 7.90 5.93
N HIS A 74 -2.05 8.95 6.61
CA HIS A 74 -3.48 9.26 6.66
C HIS A 74 -4.01 9.64 5.27
N LEU A 75 -3.25 10.46 4.53
CA LEU A 75 -3.60 10.83 3.17
C LEU A 75 -3.63 9.59 2.25
N ARG A 76 -2.61 8.73 2.33
CA ARG A 76 -2.52 7.47 1.58
C ARG A 76 -3.72 6.57 1.85
N ALA A 77 -4.05 6.36 3.13
CA ALA A 77 -5.17 5.54 3.55
C ALA A 77 -6.50 6.06 3.00
N ARG A 78 -6.71 7.38 3.05
CA ARG A 78 -7.90 8.00 2.48
C ARG A 78 -7.99 7.81 0.98
N ALA A 79 -6.89 8.03 0.26
CA ALA A 79 -6.82 7.84 -1.17
C ALA A 79 -7.09 6.38 -1.59
N LEU A 80 -6.62 5.40 -0.82
CA LEU A 80 -6.94 3.99 -1.04
C LEU A 80 -8.43 3.69 -0.89
N ILE A 81 -9.09 4.26 0.11
CA ILE A 81 -10.53 4.08 0.32
C ILE A 81 -11.31 4.70 -0.84
N GLU A 82 -10.97 5.93 -1.25
CA GLU A 82 -11.59 6.60 -2.41
C GLU A 82 -11.36 5.81 -3.71
N ALA A 83 -10.18 5.24 -3.89
CA ALA A 83 -9.83 4.39 -5.03
C ALA A 83 -10.49 2.99 -5.01
N GLY A 84 -11.24 2.65 -3.95
CA GLY A 84 -11.87 1.33 -3.81
C GLY A 84 -10.94 0.21 -3.35
N TYR A 85 -9.69 0.50 -3.01
CA TYR A 85 -8.72 -0.46 -2.44
C TYR A 85 -8.89 -0.57 -0.92
N CYS A 86 -10.08 -0.96 -0.49
CA CYS A 86 -10.41 -1.16 0.91
C CYS A 86 -11.26 -2.41 1.13
N THR A 87 -11.32 -2.89 2.36
CA THR A 87 -12.31 -3.85 2.81
C THR A 87 -13.47 -3.09 3.47
N ILE A 88 -14.69 -3.53 3.16
CA ILE A 88 -15.92 -2.90 3.63
C ILE A 88 -16.62 -3.87 4.59
N ALA A 89 -16.98 -3.38 5.77
CA ALA A 89 -17.82 -4.09 6.72
C ALA A 89 -19.03 -3.23 7.07
N ASP A 90 -20.23 -3.79 6.87
CA ASP A 90 -21.50 -3.13 7.16
C ASP A 90 -22.11 -3.70 8.44
N TYR A 91 -22.52 -2.79 9.32
CA TYR A 91 -23.19 -3.09 10.58
C TYR A 91 -24.57 -2.46 10.55
N VAL A 92 -25.61 -3.28 10.44
CA VAL A 92 -27.01 -2.82 10.41
C VAL A 92 -27.49 -2.65 11.86
N CYS A 93 -27.97 -1.46 12.18
CA CYS A 93 -28.54 -1.13 13.47
C CYS A 93 -30.07 -1.01 13.39
N SER A 94 -30.74 -1.12 14.53
CA SER A 94 -32.20 -0.99 14.64
C SER A 94 -32.69 0.46 14.52
N SER A 95 -31.80 1.44 14.77
CA SER A 95 -32.13 2.86 14.73
C SER A 95 -30.90 3.72 14.45
N ARG A 96 -31.13 4.96 14.01
CA ARG A 96 -30.05 5.94 13.80
C ARG A 96 -29.31 6.27 15.11
N ALA A 97 -30.03 6.36 16.23
CA ALA A 97 -29.42 6.61 17.53
C ALA A 97 -28.46 5.48 17.94
N GLU A 98 -28.83 4.24 17.63
CA GLU A 98 -27.94 3.10 17.83
C GLU A 98 -26.73 3.14 16.88
N ALA A 99 -26.95 3.47 15.60
CA ALA A 99 -25.86 3.58 14.61
C ALA A 99 -24.81 4.63 15.02
N VAL A 100 -25.23 5.76 15.61
CA VAL A 100 -24.30 6.77 16.15
C VAL A 100 -23.45 6.22 17.28
N ARG A 101 -24.04 5.47 18.22
CA ARG A 101 -23.29 4.84 19.33
C ARG A 101 -22.32 3.79 18.82
N TRP A 102 -22.78 2.92 17.93
CA TRP A 102 -21.94 1.90 17.30
C TRP A 102 -20.77 2.50 16.52
N ALA A 103 -21.02 3.57 15.75
CA ALA A 103 -19.96 4.25 15.01
C ALA A 103 -18.90 4.86 15.93
N ALA A 104 -19.27 5.38 17.11
CA ALA A 104 -18.29 5.88 18.08
C ALA A 104 -17.39 4.75 18.61
N ASN A 105 -17.97 3.61 18.97
CA ASN A 105 -17.21 2.44 19.42
C ASN A 105 -16.31 1.89 18.30
N LEU A 106 -16.85 1.76 17.09
CA LEU A 106 -16.11 1.28 15.92
C LEU A 106 -14.96 2.23 15.55
N ARG A 107 -15.10 3.55 15.73
CA ARG A 107 -13.98 4.49 15.52
C ARG A 107 -12.87 4.31 16.56
N ALA A 108 -13.21 3.95 17.79
CA ALA A 108 -12.23 3.69 18.84
C ALA A 108 -11.51 2.34 18.65
N GLU A 109 -12.20 1.33 18.12
CA GLU A 109 -11.64 -0.02 17.91
C GLU A 109 -10.99 -0.21 16.53
N ALA A 110 -11.41 0.55 15.51
CA ALA A 110 -10.86 0.42 14.17
C ALA A 110 -9.41 0.93 14.12
N SER A 111 -8.65 0.47 13.12
CA SER A 111 -7.33 1.04 12.85
C SER A 111 -7.45 2.55 12.65
N GLU A 112 -6.45 3.31 13.10
CA GLU A 112 -6.32 4.77 12.94
C GLU A 112 -6.68 5.27 11.52
N TYR A 113 -6.41 4.45 10.51
CA TYR A 113 -6.62 4.74 9.09
C TYR A 113 -8.01 4.37 8.52
N ALA A 114 -8.89 3.79 9.34
CA ALA A 114 -10.20 3.35 8.89
C ALA A 114 -11.19 4.52 8.81
N LEU A 115 -12.06 4.48 7.80
CA LEU A 115 -13.17 5.42 7.68
C LEU A 115 -14.46 4.77 8.19
N VAL A 116 -15.16 5.43 9.11
CA VAL A 116 -16.47 5.00 9.60
C VAL A 116 -17.54 6.00 9.18
N VAL A 117 -18.43 5.56 8.29
CA VAL A 117 -19.55 6.35 7.75
C VAL A 117 -20.86 5.79 8.28
N ILE A 118 -21.79 6.68 8.65
CA ILE A 118 -23.15 6.30 9.01
C ILE A 118 -24.05 6.67 7.83
N SER A 119 -24.81 5.71 7.33
CA SER A 119 -25.87 5.90 6.35
C SER A 119 -27.18 5.42 6.96
N GLU A 120 -28.03 6.35 7.38
CA GLU A 120 -29.30 6.08 8.06
C GLU A 120 -29.13 5.20 9.33
N THR A 121 -29.44 3.90 9.23
CA THR A 121 -29.31 2.91 10.29
C THR A 121 -28.13 1.95 10.08
N VAL A 122 -27.31 2.15 9.05
CA VAL A 122 -26.16 1.30 8.74
C VAL A 122 -24.87 2.05 9.06
N VAL A 123 -23.98 1.40 9.80
CA VAL A 123 -22.61 1.87 10.01
C VAL A 123 -21.70 1.09 9.07
N ARG A 124 -21.03 1.78 8.15
CA ARG A 124 -20.07 1.21 7.21
C ARG A 124 -18.65 1.56 7.63
N VAL A 125 -17.82 0.54 7.79
CA VAL A 125 -16.39 0.67 8.10
C VAL A 125 -15.58 0.30 6.88
N PHE A 126 -14.77 1.23 6.40
CA PHE A 126 -13.81 1.02 5.32
C PHE A 126 -12.42 0.92 5.92
N LYS A 127 -11.74 -0.21 5.71
CA LYS A 127 -10.33 -0.39 6.12
C LYS A 127 -9.47 -0.42 4.87
N PRO A 128 -8.47 0.46 4.73
CA PRO A 128 -7.61 0.48 3.54
C PRO A 128 -6.84 -0.84 3.44
N LYS A 129 -6.68 -1.38 2.23
CA LYS A 129 -5.84 -2.56 2.01
C LYS A 129 -4.37 -2.24 2.30
N SER A 130 -3.66 -3.19 2.89
CA SER A 130 -2.21 -3.09 3.04
C SER A 130 -1.53 -3.25 1.69
N GLN A 131 -0.66 -2.30 1.33
CA GLN A 131 0.20 -2.36 0.13
C GLN A 131 1.60 -2.96 0.42
N SER A 132 1.75 -3.63 1.56
CA SER A 132 3.00 -4.33 1.89
C SER A 132 3.27 -5.48 0.89
N VAL A 133 4.55 -5.83 0.71
CA VAL A 133 4.97 -6.92 -0.21
C VAL A 133 4.19 -8.21 0.04
N LYS A 134 3.93 -8.51 1.32
CA LYS A 134 3.25 -9.74 1.74
C LYS A 134 1.74 -9.71 1.49
N ALA A 135 1.14 -8.52 1.52
CA ALA A 135 -0.31 -8.36 1.45
C ALA A 135 -0.83 -8.12 0.03
N MET A 136 0.01 -7.65 -0.89
CA MET A 136 -0.40 -7.22 -2.22
C MET A 136 0.65 -7.60 -3.27
N GLY A 137 0.22 -8.32 -4.30
CA GLY A 137 1.07 -8.74 -5.42
C GLY A 137 1.48 -7.57 -6.33
N ARG A 138 2.41 -7.83 -7.26
CA ARG A 138 2.98 -6.80 -8.15
C ARG A 138 1.91 -6.08 -8.98
N GLU A 139 1.02 -6.84 -9.62
CA GLU A 139 -0.03 -6.30 -10.49
C GLU A 139 -1.06 -5.49 -9.70
N GLU A 140 -1.56 -6.03 -8.58
CA GLU A 140 -2.49 -5.32 -7.71
C GLU A 140 -1.85 -4.05 -7.11
N PHE A 141 -0.57 -4.11 -6.76
CA PHE A 141 0.16 -2.94 -6.27
C PHE A 141 0.26 -1.86 -7.35
N GLN A 142 0.63 -2.22 -8.58
CA GLN A 142 0.73 -1.25 -9.67
C GLN A 142 -0.64 -0.62 -9.97
N ALA A 143 -1.71 -1.43 -10.05
CA ALA A 143 -3.06 -0.92 -10.22
C ALA A 143 -3.48 0.00 -9.05
N SER A 144 -3.17 -0.39 -7.80
CA SER A 144 -3.47 0.44 -6.63
C SER A 144 -2.69 1.75 -6.62
N LYS A 145 -1.45 1.75 -7.10
CA LYS A 145 -0.60 2.93 -7.21
C LYS A 145 -1.23 3.95 -8.14
N ASP A 146 -1.60 3.52 -9.34
CA ASP A 146 -2.17 4.40 -10.37
C ASP A 146 -3.55 4.94 -9.94
N ALA A 147 -4.35 4.11 -9.28
CA ALA A 147 -5.64 4.52 -8.72
C ALA A 147 -5.48 5.51 -7.54
N VAL A 148 -4.49 5.31 -6.67
CA VAL A 148 -4.18 6.25 -5.57
C VAL A 148 -3.71 7.58 -6.13
N PHE A 149 -2.83 7.61 -7.14
CA PHE A 149 -2.42 8.87 -7.77
C PHE A 149 -3.58 9.61 -8.41
N THR A 150 -4.51 8.89 -9.05
CA THR A 150 -5.74 9.48 -9.59
C THR A 150 -6.63 10.05 -8.48
N ALA A 151 -6.77 9.33 -7.37
CA ALA A 151 -7.55 9.79 -6.22
C ALA A 151 -6.91 11.02 -5.55
N LEU A 152 -5.58 11.03 -5.37
CA LEU A 152 -4.85 12.16 -4.82
C LEU A 152 -4.97 13.41 -5.70
N ALA A 153 -4.80 13.27 -7.01
CA ALA A 153 -5.01 14.34 -7.96
C ALA A 153 -6.40 14.98 -7.78
N LYS A 154 -7.46 14.15 -7.75
CA LYS A 154 -8.84 14.58 -7.53
C LYS A 154 -9.05 15.24 -6.15
N MET A 155 -8.43 14.72 -5.10
CA MET A 155 -8.57 15.23 -3.72
C MET A 155 -7.87 16.57 -3.52
N ILE A 156 -6.71 16.77 -4.15
CA ILE A 156 -5.89 17.99 -4.00
C ILE A 156 -6.29 19.05 -5.02
N GLY A 157 -6.97 18.65 -6.11
CA GLY A 157 -7.29 19.53 -7.23
C GLY A 157 -6.13 19.73 -8.20
N LEU A 158 -5.02 18.99 -8.03
CA LEU A 158 -3.90 18.92 -8.97
C LEU A 158 -4.22 17.90 -10.07
N THR A 159 -3.90 18.20 -11.32
CA THR A 159 -4.14 17.24 -12.40
C THR A 159 -3.13 16.08 -12.31
N THR A 160 -3.53 14.86 -12.65
CA THR A 160 -2.68 13.65 -12.62
C THR A 160 -1.34 13.81 -13.35
N ALA A 161 -1.32 14.65 -14.39
CA ALA A 161 -0.13 14.98 -15.18
C ALA A 161 0.93 15.76 -14.38
N GLU A 162 0.53 16.60 -13.43
CA GLU A 162 1.47 17.41 -12.62
C GLU A 162 2.19 16.54 -11.58
N LEU A 163 1.47 15.62 -10.93
CA LEU A 163 2.07 14.68 -9.97
C LEU A 163 3.05 13.70 -10.62
N GLN A 164 2.83 13.30 -11.88
CA GLN A 164 3.75 12.45 -12.62
C GLN A 164 5.01 13.21 -13.09
N ASN A 165 4.86 14.46 -13.54
CA ASN A 165 5.98 15.28 -14.00
C ASN A 165 6.92 15.75 -12.87
N HIS A 166 6.40 15.98 -11.66
CA HIS A 166 7.24 16.30 -10.49
C HIS A 166 8.03 15.07 -9.98
N ALA A 167 7.48 13.87 -10.20
CA ALA A 167 8.10 12.62 -9.76
C ALA A 167 9.16 12.06 -10.75
N GLU A 168 9.26 12.61 -11.95
CA GLU A 168 10.34 12.32 -12.93
C GLU A 168 11.50 13.33 -12.86
N ALA A 169 11.32 14.45 -12.15
CA ALA A 169 12.31 15.54 -12.06
C ALA A 169 13.22 15.47 -10.81
N ALA A 170 13.11 14.42 -9.99
CA ALA A 170 13.90 14.18 -8.77
C ALA A 170 14.58 12.81 -8.79
#